data_AF-A0A836VB57-F1
#
_entry.id   AF-A0A836VB57-F1
#
_cell.length_a   1.000
_cell.length_b   1.000
_cell.length_c   1.000
_cell.angle_alpha   90.00
_cell.angle_beta   90.00
_cell.angle_gamma   90.00
#
_symmetry.space_group_name_H-M   'P 1'
#
loop_
_entity.id
_entity.type
_entity.pdbx_description
1 polymer ?
#
loop_
_entity_poly.entity_id
_entity_poly.type
_entity_poly.pdbx_seq_one_letter_code
_entity_poly.pdbx_strand_id
1 'polypeptide(L)'
;MPVNFLTDQQRNSYGQFAAEPAAAELTKYFHLDETDHELISNRRGAYNRLGYALQLATVRYLGTFLANPLELPEGVIAYISAQLGVDPGCLPEYMDRRETRMEHSLDIKIRLGYRDFEQQPDQWRLTRWLYERAWLTAERPTVLFDLATARLVSQKILLPGVSTLERLIAGICDRASERLWNSMARLPSAAEKRKLEALLLGRR
;
A
#
# COMPACT_ATOMS: atom_id res chain seq x y z
N MET A 1 7.04 18.27 -9.59
CA MET A 1 7.31 17.98 -8.16
C MET A 1 8.30 16.84 -8.10
N PRO A 2 9.27 16.81 -7.16
CA PRO A 2 10.17 15.67 -7.06
C PRO A 2 9.40 14.40 -6.70
N VAL A 3 9.73 13.29 -7.36
CA VAL A 3 9.09 11.97 -7.12
C VAL A 3 9.54 11.36 -5.78
N ASN A 4 10.63 11.86 -5.19
CA ASN A 4 11.19 11.39 -3.93
C ASN A 4 10.81 12.34 -2.78
N PHE A 5 9.54 12.32 -2.37
CA PHE A 5 9.08 13.12 -1.22
C PHE A 5 9.05 12.32 0.09
N LEU A 6 9.22 11.00 0.01
CA LEU A 6 9.41 10.15 1.18
C LEU A 6 10.89 10.04 1.57
N THR A 7 11.15 9.89 2.86
CA THR A 7 12.46 9.47 3.37
C THR A 7 12.73 8.00 3.07
N ASP A 8 13.99 7.58 3.01
CA ASP A 8 14.33 6.17 2.80
C ASP A 8 13.73 5.26 3.89
N GLN A 9 13.66 5.74 5.13
CA GLN A 9 13.00 5.03 6.21
C GLN A 9 11.51 4.79 5.93
N GLN A 10 10.78 5.82 5.50
CA GLN A 10 9.36 5.69 5.13
C GLN A 10 9.18 4.71 3.97
N ARG A 11 10.05 4.78 2.97
CA ARG A 11 10.01 3.88 1.81
C ARG A 11 10.25 2.44 2.20
N ASN A 12 11.22 2.18 3.08
CA ASN A 12 11.55 0.85 3.56
C ASN A 12 10.50 0.27 4.52
N SER A 13 9.76 1.12 5.25
CA SER A 13 8.66 0.66 6.12
C SER A 13 7.36 0.35 5.37
N TYR A 14 7.20 0.84 4.14
CA TYR A 14 5.94 0.74 3.41
C TYR A 14 5.69 -0.69 2.92
N GLY A 15 4.56 -1.27 3.32
CA GLY A 15 4.19 -2.65 2.96
C GLY A 15 5.13 -3.71 3.55
N GLN A 16 5.84 -3.36 4.64
CA GLN A 16 6.86 -4.17 5.30
C GLN A 16 6.62 -4.15 6.81
N PHE A 17 7.17 -5.13 7.53
CA PHE A 17 7.20 -5.10 9.00
C PHE A 17 8.35 -4.20 9.46
N ALA A 18 8.03 -3.05 10.04
CA ALA A 18 9.05 -2.15 10.59
C ALA A 18 9.57 -2.59 11.97
N ALA A 19 8.77 -3.37 12.71
CA ALA A 19 9.07 -3.92 14.02
C ALA A 19 8.16 -5.13 14.31
N GLU A 20 8.41 -5.81 15.44
CA GLU A 20 7.48 -6.80 16.00
C GLU A 20 6.12 -6.16 16.31
N PRO A 21 4.99 -6.74 15.84
CA PRO A 21 3.67 -6.28 16.20
C PRO A 21 3.43 -6.39 17.71
N ALA A 22 2.83 -5.35 18.29
CA ALA A 22 2.45 -5.37 19.69
C ALA A 22 1.37 -6.44 19.95
N ALA A 23 1.23 -6.87 21.20
CA ALA A 23 0.24 -7.89 21.59
C ALA A 23 -1.19 -7.55 21.13
N ALA A 24 -1.59 -6.27 21.21
CA ALA A 24 -2.90 -5.82 20.73
C ALA A 24 -3.06 -5.97 19.21
N GLU A 25 -1.99 -5.79 18.44
CA GLU A 25 -1.98 -6.00 16.99
C GLU A 25 -2.01 -7.49 16.64
N LEU A 26 -1.28 -8.32 17.37
CA LEU A 26 -1.34 -9.79 17.25
C LEU A 26 -2.76 -10.31 17.45
N THR A 27 -3.43 -9.89 18.54
CA THR A 27 -4.82 -10.26 18.79
C THR A 27 -5.77 -9.75 17.71
N LYS A 28 -5.55 -8.56 17.18
CA LYS A 28 -6.46 -7.92 16.22
C LYS A 28 -6.33 -8.46 14.78
N TYR A 29 -5.11 -8.70 14.32
CA TYR A 29 -4.84 -8.98 12.90
C TYR A 29 -4.35 -10.40 12.64
N PHE A 30 -3.75 -11.06 13.64
CA PHE A 30 -3.11 -12.37 13.49
C PHE A 30 -3.86 -13.48 14.22
N HIS A 31 -4.96 -13.16 14.90
CA HIS A 31 -5.87 -14.16 15.42
C HIS A 31 -6.64 -14.83 14.27
N LEU A 32 -6.65 -16.15 14.27
CA LEU A 32 -7.37 -16.96 13.29
C LEU A 32 -8.76 -17.30 13.85
N ASP A 33 -9.80 -16.89 13.13
CA ASP A 33 -11.17 -17.26 13.46
C ASP A 33 -11.55 -18.63 12.85
N GLU A 34 -12.78 -19.08 13.10
CA GLU A 34 -13.27 -20.36 12.57
C GLU A 34 -13.22 -20.42 11.04
N THR A 35 -13.53 -19.30 10.37
CA THR A 35 -13.50 -19.23 8.90
C THR A 35 -12.06 -19.37 8.39
N ASP A 36 -11.10 -18.78 9.09
CA ASP A 36 -9.68 -18.95 8.77
C ASP A 36 -9.25 -20.40 8.95
N HIS A 37 -9.65 -21.03 10.06
CA HIS A 37 -9.34 -22.44 10.32
C HIS A 37 -9.91 -23.37 9.24
N GLU A 38 -11.14 -23.12 8.76
CA GLU A 38 -11.71 -23.83 7.61
C GLU A 38 -10.88 -23.65 6.33
N LEU A 39 -10.47 -22.42 6.01
CA LEU A 39 -9.65 -22.15 4.81
C LEU A 39 -8.26 -22.81 4.88
N ILE A 40 -7.66 -22.81 6.07
CA ILE A 40 -6.33 -23.34 6.33
C ILE A 40 -6.34 -24.87 6.39
N SER A 41 -7.33 -25.49 7.02
CA SER A 41 -7.42 -26.95 7.15
C SER A 41 -7.49 -27.68 5.80
N ASN A 42 -7.99 -27.00 4.76
CA ASN A 42 -8.01 -27.49 3.38
C ASN A 42 -6.62 -27.62 2.74
N ARG A 43 -5.55 -27.10 3.35
CA ARG A 43 -4.17 -27.20 2.83
C ARG A 43 -3.51 -28.50 3.29
N ARG A 44 -2.83 -29.16 2.35
CA ARG A 44 -2.09 -30.41 2.62
C ARG A 44 -0.73 -30.11 3.23
N GLY A 45 -0.45 -30.69 4.40
CA GLY A 45 0.85 -30.59 5.07
C GLY A 45 0.97 -29.38 6.00
N ALA A 46 1.79 -29.53 7.04
CA ALA A 46 1.98 -28.54 8.09
C ALA A 46 2.54 -27.21 7.55
N TYR A 47 3.56 -27.27 6.70
CA TYR A 47 4.21 -26.10 6.11
C TYR A 47 3.26 -25.28 5.23
N ASN A 48 2.37 -25.93 4.46
CA ASN A 48 1.39 -25.24 3.63
C ASN A 48 0.30 -24.56 4.47
N ARG A 49 -0.14 -25.20 5.56
CA ARG A 49 -1.10 -24.60 6.49
C ARG A 49 -0.53 -23.36 7.16
N LEU A 50 0.70 -23.47 7.69
CA LEU A 50 1.40 -22.36 8.30
C LEU A 50 1.66 -21.23 7.29
N GLY A 51 2.20 -21.56 6.12
CA GLY A 51 2.48 -20.59 5.06
C GLY A 51 1.23 -19.85 4.55
N TYR A 52 0.12 -20.57 4.37
CA TYR A 52 -1.17 -19.95 4.00
C TYR A 52 -1.66 -19.00 5.09
N ALA A 53 -1.63 -19.42 6.36
CA ALA A 53 -2.05 -18.60 7.50
C ALA A 53 -1.20 -17.33 7.63
N LEU A 54 0.12 -17.44 7.46
CA LEU A 54 1.03 -16.30 7.48
C LEU A 54 0.73 -15.31 6.36
N GLN A 55 0.51 -15.77 5.12
CA GLN A 55 0.12 -14.87 4.02
C GLN A 55 -1.22 -14.18 4.29
N LEU A 56 -2.21 -14.92 4.81
CA LEU A 56 -3.53 -14.41 5.13
C LEU A 56 -3.47 -13.32 6.21
N ALA A 57 -2.72 -13.55 7.29
CA ALA A 57 -2.55 -12.56 8.35
C ALA A 57 -1.71 -11.36 7.88
N THR A 58 -0.68 -11.61 7.06
CA THR A 58 0.17 -10.55 6.48
C THR A 58 -0.65 -9.57 5.66
N VAL A 59 -1.51 -10.04 4.75
CA VAL A 59 -2.31 -9.14 3.92
C VAL A 59 -3.34 -8.36 4.74
N ARG A 60 -3.84 -8.92 5.86
CA ARG A 60 -4.71 -8.19 6.80
C ARG A 60 -3.99 -7.08 7.55
N TYR A 61 -2.74 -7.33 7.96
CA TYR A 61 -1.95 -6.38 8.73
C TYR A 61 -1.35 -5.29 7.84
N LEU A 62 -0.66 -5.68 6.76
CA LEU A 62 0.08 -4.76 5.88
C LEU A 62 -0.75 -4.22 4.72
N GLY A 63 -1.84 -4.89 4.34
CA GLY A 63 -2.58 -4.56 3.11
C GLY A 63 -1.88 -5.02 1.82
N THR A 64 -0.83 -5.84 1.93
CA THR A 64 -0.13 -6.45 0.79
C THR A 64 0.53 -7.77 1.21
N PHE A 65 1.02 -8.54 0.25
CA PHE A 65 1.78 -9.76 0.49
C PHE A 65 3.28 -9.46 0.48
N LEU A 66 4.04 -10.12 1.35
CA LEU A 66 5.49 -10.08 1.29
C LEU A 66 5.99 -10.90 0.10
N ALA A 67 7.03 -10.40 -0.57
CA ALA A 67 7.71 -11.15 -1.62
C ALA A 67 8.37 -12.41 -1.06
N ASN A 68 8.89 -12.34 0.16
CA ASN A 68 9.43 -13.45 0.91
C ASN A 68 8.64 -13.66 2.22
N PRO A 69 7.80 -14.71 2.30
CA PRO A 69 7.10 -15.09 3.53
C PRO A 69 7.99 -15.50 4.71
N LEU A 70 9.32 -15.50 4.58
CA LEU A 70 10.24 -15.68 5.69
C LEU A 70 10.68 -14.35 6.34
N GLU A 71 10.34 -13.21 5.75
CA GLU A 71 10.65 -11.88 6.33
C GLU A 71 9.66 -11.46 7.43
N LEU A 72 8.82 -12.39 7.91
CA LEU A 72 7.93 -12.13 9.02
C LEU A 72 8.69 -12.11 10.36
N PRO A 73 8.30 -11.23 11.29
CA PRO A 73 8.82 -11.26 12.65
C PRO A 73 8.56 -12.61 13.35
N GLU A 74 9.51 -13.05 14.19
CA GLU A 74 9.45 -14.36 14.87
C GLU A 74 8.21 -14.48 15.77
N GLY A 75 7.81 -13.39 16.42
CA GLY A 75 6.62 -13.33 17.27
C GLY A 75 5.33 -13.62 16.50
N VAL A 76 5.23 -13.14 15.26
CA VAL A 76 4.10 -13.44 14.36
C VAL A 76 4.08 -14.92 13.99
N ILE A 77 5.23 -15.47 13.63
CA ILE A 77 5.37 -16.88 13.26
C ILE A 77 4.96 -17.77 14.45
N ALA A 78 5.51 -17.50 15.63
CA ALA A 78 5.20 -18.24 16.86
C ALA A 78 3.72 -18.14 17.25
N TYR A 79 3.12 -16.95 17.11
CA TYR A 79 1.71 -16.73 17.45
C TYR A 79 0.77 -17.51 16.54
N ILE A 80 1.04 -17.55 15.23
CA ILE A 80 0.21 -18.31 14.27
C ILE A 80 0.48 -19.81 14.39
N SER A 81 1.73 -20.23 14.54
CA SER A 81 2.08 -21.65 14.65
C SER A 81 1.44 -22.28 15.90
N ALA A 82 1.39 -21.54 17.01
CA ALA A 82 0.72 -21.97 18.24
C ALA A 82 -0.79 -22.16 18.03
N GLN A 83 -1.47 -21.24 17.34
CA GLN A 83 -2.90 -21.37 17.03
C GLN A 83 -3.20 -22.58 16.13
N LEU A 84 -2.28 -22.94 15.24
CA LEU A 84 -2.43 -24.08 14.34
C LEU A 84 -1.97 -25.42 14.94
N GLY A 85 -1.27 -25.40 16.07
CA GLY A 85 -0.62 -26.59 16.63
C GLY A 85 0.45 -27.18 15.69
N VAL A 86 1.18 -26.33 14.98
CA VAL A 86 2.20 -26.72 13.99
C VAL A 86 3.58 -26.25 14.44
N ASP A 87 4.61 -27.06 14.17
CA ASP A 87 6.02 -26.68 14.39
C ASP A 87 6.45 -25.58 13.38
N PRO A 88 6.88 -24.39 13.83
CA PRO A 88 7.40 -23.35 12.93
C PRO A 88 8.64 -23.79 12.16
N GLY A 89 9.37 -24.82 12.62
CA GLY A 89 10.52 -25.40 11.92
C GLY A 89 10.23 -25.93 10.51
N CYS A 90 8.96 -26.20 10.17
CA CYS A 90 8.57 -26.63 8.82
C CYS A 90 8.41 -25.46 7.81
N LEU A 91 8.45 -24.20 8.26
CA LEU A 91 8.22 -23.04 7.39
C LEU A 91 9.21 -22.93 6.21
N PRO A 92 10.51 -23.26 6.32
CA PRO A 92 11.41 -23.25 5.17
C PRO A 92 10.94 -24.12 4.00
N GLU A 93 10.27 -25.25 4.26
CA GLU A 93 9.72 -26.13 3.21
C GLU A 93 8.64 -25.43 2.36
N TYR A 94 7.96 -24.43 2.93
CA TYR A 94 6.99 -23.61 2.20
C TYR A 94 7.65 -22.77 1.10
N MET A 95 8.96 -22.53 1.19
CA MET A 95 9.71 -21.77 0.19
C MET A 95 10.10 -22.59 -1.05
N ASP A 96 9.95 -23.90 -1.03
CA ASP A 96 10.37 -24.78 -2.12
C ASP A 96 9.54 -24.62 -3.40
N ARG A 97 8.22 -24.36 -3.27
CA ARG A 97 7.30 -24.28 -4.43
C ARG A 97 6.68 -22.91 -4.60
N ARG A 98 7.24 -22.13 -5.54
CA ARG A 98 6.75 -20.78 -5.86
C ARG A 98 5.30 -20.78 -6.32
N GLU A 99 4.91 -21.76 -7.12
CA GLU A 99 3.57 -21.89 -7.69
C GLU A 99 2.52 -22.02 -6.58
N THR A 100 2.78 -22.88 -5.59
CA THR A 100 1.89 -23.05 -4.42
C THR A 100 1.72 -21.75 -3.64
N ARG A 101 2.79 -20.95 -3.47
CA ARG A 101 2.69 -19.64 -2.81
C ARG A 101 1.85 -18.65 -3.60
N MET A 102 1.97 -18.65 -4.92
CA MET A 102 1.15 -17.79 -5.79
C MET A 102 -0.32 -18.22 -5.79
N GLU A 103 -0.60 -19.52 -5.82
CA GLU A 103 -1.95 -20.07 -5.68
C GLU A 103 -2.57 -19.69 -4.34
N HIS A 104 -1.81 -19.76 -3.25
CA HIS A 104 -2.28 -19.35 -1.92
C HIS A 104 -2.63 -17.86 -1.89
N SER A 105 -1.75 -16.99 -2.38
CA SER A 105 -2.03 -15.54 -2.45
C SER A 105 -3.27 -15.24 -3.31
N LEU A 106 -3.47 -15.95 -4.42
CA LEU A 106 -4.66 -15.80 -5.27
C LEU A 106 -5.93 -16.26 -4.54
N ASP A 107 -5.90 -17.44 -3.90
CA ASP A 107 -7.03 -17.97 -3.13
C ASP A 107 -7.40 -17.01 -1.99
N ILE A 108 -6.42 -16.54 -1.22
CA ILE A 108 -6.61 -15.55 -0.15
C ILE A 108 -7.27 -14.28 -0.69
N LYS A 109 -6.78 -13.76 -1.83
CA LYS A 109 -7.39 -12.57 -2.45
C LYS A 109 -8.87 -12.77 -2.76
N ILE A 110 -9.21 -13.89 -3.40
CA ILE A 110 -10.58 -14.20 -3.79
C ILE A 110 -11.46 -14.38 -2.55
N ARG A 111 -11.02 -15.18 -1.57
CA ARG A 111 -11.79 -15.52 -0.37
C ARG A 111 -12.03 -14.30 0.53
N LEU A 112 -11.02 -13.44 0.70
CA LEU A 112 -11.13 -12.26 1.58
C LEU A 112 -11.62 -11.00 0.83
N GLY A 113 -11.78 -11.06 -0.50
CA GLY A 113 -12.27 -9.96 -1.33
C GLY A 113 -11.25 -8.86 -1.60
N TYR A 114 -9.95 -9.20 -1.61
CA TYR A 114 -8.89 -8.27 -2.01
C TYR A 114 -8.81 -8.11 -3.52
N ARG A 115 -8.52 -6.88 -3.97
CA ARG A 115 -8.37 -6.52 -5.39
C ARG A 115 -6.99 -5.94 -5.64
N ASP A 116 -6.45 -6.16 -6.84
CA ASP A 116 -5.18 -5.54 -7.22
C ASP A 116 -5.35 -4.05 -7.44
N PHE A 117 -4.29 -3.30 -7.16
CA PHE A 117 -4.27 -1.85 -7.32
C PHE A 117 -4.57 -1.40 -8.75
N GLU A 118 -4.11 -2.16 -9.75
CA GLU A 118 -4.25 -1.83 -11.17
C GLU A 118 -5.66 -2.07 -11.70
N GLN A 119 -6.54 -2.72 -10.93
CA GLN A 119 -7.91 -3.00 -11.36
C GLN A 119 -8.75 -1.73 -11.41
N GLN A 120 -9.51 -1.59 -12.50
CA GLN A 120 -10.52 -0.55 -12.64
C GLN A 120 -11.85 -1.03 -12.02
N PRO A 121 -12.65 -0.11 -11.43
CA PRO A 121 -12.50 1.35 -11.41
C PRO A 121 -11.70 1.89 -10.21
N ASP A 122 -11.08 1.04 -9.39
CA ASP A 122 -10.51 1.43 -8.09
C ASP A 122 -9.33 2.39 -8.22
N GLN A 123 -8.40 2.12 -9.14
CA GLN A 123 -7.28 3.03 -9.42
C GLN A 123 -7.75 4.42 -9.87
N TRP A 124 -8.76 4.47 -10.75
CA TRP A 124 -9.36 5.72 -11.22
C TRP A 124 -10.04 6.48 -10.09
N ARG A 125 -10.81 5.78 -9.24
CA ARG A 125 -11.47 6.38 -8.06
C ARG A 125 -10.46 6.98 -7.10
N LEU A 126 -9.36 6.28 -6.82
CA LEU A 126 -8.27 6.81 -6.00
C LEU A 126 -7.65 8.05 -6.63
N THR A 127 -7.31 7.97 -7.92
CA THR A 127 -6.68 9.08 -8.66
C THR A 127 -7.55 10.34 -8.62
N ARG A 128 -8.85 10.19 -8.88
CA ARG A 128 -9.81 11.31 -8.83
C ARG A 128 -9.90 11.91 -7.43
N TRP A 129 -10.01 11.06 -6.41
CA TRP A 129 -10.11 11.51 -5.03
C TRP A 129 -8.85 12.25 -4.57
N LEU A 130 -7.66 11.74 -4.88
CA LEU A 130 -6.38 12.40 -4.58
C LEU A 130 -6.24 13.74 -5.32
N TYR A 131 -6.70 13.81 -6.57
CA TYR A 131 -6.69 15.04 -7.35
C TYR A 131 -7.57 16.14 -6.72
N GLU A 132 -8.78 15.79 -6.26
CA GLU A 132 -9.66 16.75 -5.57
C GLU A 132 -8.99 17.33 -4.32
N ARG A 133 -8.28 16.49 -3.54
CA ARG A 133 -7.55 16.93 -2.34
C ARG A 133 -6.33 17.81 -2.66
N ALA A 134 -5.53 17.38 -3.64
CA ALA A 134 -4.37 18.15 -4.11
C ALA A 134 -4.80 19.52 -4.64
N TRP A 135 -5.94 19.58 -5.35
CA TRP A 135 -6.46 20.82 -5.93
C TRP A 135 -7.09 21.76 -4.88
N LEU A 136 -7.97 21.25 -4.02
CA LEU A 136 -8.77 22.10 -3.13
C LEU A 136 -8.07 22.45 -1.82
N THR A 137 -7.20 21.56 -1.34
CA THR A 137 -6.65 21.65 0.03
C THR A 137 -5.13 21.89 0.02
N ALA A 138 -4.49 21.83 -1.15
CA ALA A 138 -3.04 21.98 -1.33
C ALA A 138 -2.23 21.08 -0.37
N GLU A 139 -2.73 19.87 -0.11
CA GLU A 139 -2.10 18.92 0.81
C GLU A 139 -0.71 18.51 0.34
N ARG A 140 0.21 18.34 1.30
CA ARG A 140 1.57 17.90 1.02
C ARG A 140 1.56 16.48 0.43
N PRO A 141 2.47 16.13 -0.49
CA PRO A 141 2.54 14.79 -1.08
C PRO A 141 2.64 13.66 -0.06
N THR A 142 3.35 13.87 1.06
CA THR A 142 3.46 12.90 2.17
C THR A 142 2.10 12.62 2.82
N VAL A 143 1.29 13.66 3.04
CA VAL A 143 -0.07 13.51 3.59
C VAL A 143 -0.97 12.76 2.61
N LEU A 144 -0.88 13.08 1.32
CA LEU A 144 -1.62 12.37 0.27
C LEU A 144 -1.22 10.90 0.19
N PHE A 145 0.05 10.58 0.46
CA PHE A 145 0.56 9.21 0.52
C PHE A 145 -0.08 8.44 1.67
N ASP A 146 0.00 8.96 2.90
CA ASP A 146 -0.60 8.31 4.08
C ASP A 146 -2.11 8.09 3.90
N LEU A 147 -2.79 9.10 3.35
CA LEU A 147 -4.22 9.05 3.04
C LEU A 147 -4.56 8.03 1.96
N ALA A 148 -3.74 7.92 0.92
CA ALA A 148 -3.91 6.89 -0.12
C ALA A 148 -3.72 5.50 0.48
N THR A 149 -2.66 5.28 1.25
CA THR A 149 -2.38 4.01 1.92
C THR A 149 -3.53 3.58 2.81
N ALA A 150 -3.99 4.47 3.71
CA ALA A 150 -5.12 4.19 4.61
C ALA A 150 -6.40 3.84 3.83
N ARG A 151 -6.67 4.56 2.73
CA ARG A 151 -7.84 4.30 1.89
C ARG A 151 -7.75 2.94 1.20
N LEU A 152 -6.61 2.59 0.62
CA LEU A 152 -6.39 1.31 -0.05
C LEU A 152 -6.60 0.14 0.91
N VAL A 153 -5.99 0.18 2.10
CA VAL A 153 -6.17 -0.84 3.14
C VAL A 153 -7.63 -0.96 3.56
N SER A 154 -8.30 0.17 3.84
CA SER A 154 -9.71 0.17 4.26
C SER A 154 -10.68 -0.42 3.22
N GLN A 155 -10.30 -0.38 1.93
CA GLN A 155 -11.12 -0.86 0.81
C GLN A 155 -10.70 -2.25 0.32
N LYS A 156 -9.75 -2.91 1.01
CA LYS A 156 -9.13 -4.18 0.60
C LYS A 156 -8.54 -4.12 -0.81
N ILE A 157 -7.91 -3.01 -1.16
CA ILE A 157 -7.11 -2.88 -2.38
C ILE A 157 -5.67 -3.10 -1.98
N LEU A 158 -5.00 -4.04 -2.63
CA LEU A 158 -3.60 -4.36 -2.33
C LEU A 158 -2.73 -3.13 -2.55
N LEU A 159 -1.83 -2.87 -1.60
CA LEU A 159 -0.89 -1.77 -1.72
C LEU A 159 0.04 -2.02 -2.92
N PRO A 160 0.13 -1.07 -3.89
CA PRO A 160 1.13 -1.15 -4.94
C PRO A 160 2.51 -0.88 -4.37
N GLY A 161 3.58 -1.18 -5.10
CA GLY A 161 4.93 -0.83 -4.68
C GLY A 161 5.09 0.67 -4.39
N VAL A 162 5.96 1.03 -3.43
CA VAL A 162 6.15 2.42 -2.95
C VAL A 162 6.36 3.41 -4.10
N SER A 163 7.25 3.08 -5.03
CA SER A 163 7.57 3.92 -6.19
C SER A 163 6.38 4.13 -7.13
N THR A 164 5.47 3.16 -7.22
CA THR A 164 4.23 3.27 -8.02
C THR A 164 3.30 4.30 -7.39
N LEU A 165 3.11 4.25 -6.08
CA LEU A 165 2.27 5.20 -5.36
C LEU A 165 2.88 6.60 -5.31
N GLU A 166 4.19 6.73 -5.05
CA GLU A 166 4.93 7.99 -5.11
C GLU A 166 4.76 8.68 -6.48
N ARG A 167 4.95 7.92 -7.56
CA ARG A 167 4.81 8.44 -8.94
C ARG A 167 3.38 8.87 -9.25
N LEU A 168 2.38 8.09 -8.82
CA LEU A 168 0.98 8.47 -8.98
C LEU A 168 0.69 9.81 -8.30
N ILE A 169 1.10 9.97 -7.05
CA ILE A 169 0.85 11.18 -6.26
C ILE A 169 1.60 12.38 -6.84
N ALA A 170 2.89 12.21 -7.19
CA ALA A 170 3.68 13.27 -7.81
C ALA A 170 3.01 13.76 -9.12
N GLY A 171 2.57 12.84 -9.97
CA GLY A 171 1.85 13.18 -11.21
C GLY A 171 0.48 13.82 -10.98
N ILE A 172 -0.18 13.54 -9.85
CA ILE A 172 -1.43 14.23 -9.46
C ILE A 172 -1.14 15.66 -9.00
N CYS A 173 -0.14 15.84 -8.13
CA CYS A 173 0.28 17.14 -7.63
C CYS A 173 0.76 18.06 -8.77
N ASP A 174 1.48 17.51 -9.74
CA ASP A 174 1.93 18.26 -10.93
C ASP A 174 0.76 18.73 -11.78
N ARG A 175 -0.21 17.86 -12.05
CA ARG A 175 -1.44 18.23 -12.78
C ARG A 175 -2.28 19.26 -12.02
N ALA A 176 -2.36 19.16 -10.69
CA ALA A 176 -3.07 20.14 -9.87
C ALA A 176 -2.36 21.51 -9.92
N SER A 177 -1.03 21.52 -9.81
CA SER A 177 -0.22 22.73 -9.89
C SER A 177 -0.33 23.38 -11.26
N GLU A 178 -0.18 22.62 -12.34
CA GLU A 178 -0.31 23.11 -13.72
C GLU A 178 -1.68 23.75 -13.96
N ARG A 179 -2.76 23.14 -13.45
CA ARG A 179 -4.08 23.75 -13.51
C ARG A 179 -4.14 25.09 -12.78
N LEU A 180 -3.50 25.19 -11.61
CA LEU A 180 -3.48 26.43 -10.82
C LEU A 180 -2.77 27.53 -11.60
N TRP A 181 -1.59 27.22 -12.12
CA TRP A 181 -0.80 28.14 -12.94
C TRP A 181 -1.58 28.60 -14.17
N ASN A 182 -2.23 27.68 -14.88
CA ASN A 182 -3.05 28.00 -16.05
C ASN A 182 -4.27 28.86 -15.70
N SER A 183 -4.92 28.61 -14.57
CA SER A 183 -6.02 29.45 -14.08
C SER A 183 -5.52 30.86 -13.72
N MET A 184 -4.39 30.98 -13.01
CA MET A 184 -3.81 32.28 -12.64
C MET A 184 -3.32 33.07 -13.85
N ALA A 185 -2.68 32.41 -14.83
CA ALA A 185 -2.19 33.07 -16.05
C ALA A 185 -3.30 33.65 -16.94
N ARG A 186 -4.55 33.22 -16.73
CA ARG A 186 -5.74 33.74 -17.42
C ARG A 186 -6.37 34.95 -16.73
N LEU A 187 -6.00 35.25 -15.48
CA LEU A 187 -6.58 36.37 -14.71
C LEU A 187 -6.13 37.76 -15.21
N PRO A 188 -4.86 38.02 -15.53
CA PRO A 188 -4.41 39.36 -15.90
C PRO A 188 -4.93 39.79 -17.28
N SER A 189 -5.36 41.04 -17.37
CA SER A 189 -5.65 41.73 -18.62
C SER A 189 -4.39 41.93 -19.48
N ALA A 190 -4.55 42.23 -20.76
CA ALA A 190 -3.42 42.49 -21.67
C ALA A 190 -2.52 43.65 -21.20
N ALA A 191 -3.09 44.64 -20.51
CA ALA A 191 -2.32 45.75 -19.95
C ALA A 191 -1.50 45.33 -18.72
N GLU A 192 -2.05 44.48 -17.86
CA GLU A 192 -1.35 43.93 -16.69
C GLU A 192 -0.24 42.96 -17.10
N LYS A 193 -0.46 42.15 -18.14
CA LYS A 193 0.58 41.27 -18.71
C LYS A 193 1.79 42.07 -19.17
N ARG A 194 1.60 43.17 -19.91
CA ARG A 194 2.69 44.05 -20.33
C ARG A 194 3.43 44.68 -19.15
N LYS A 195 2.73 45.06 -18.08
CA LYS A 195 3.36 45.56 -16.84
C LYS A 195 4.19 44.47 -16.16
N LEU A 196 3.68 43.24 -16.07
CA LEU A 196 4.39 42.09 -15.50
C LEU A 196 5.65 41.73 -16.33
N GLU A 197 5.55 41.72 -17.66
CA GLU A 197 6.67 41.49 -18.57
C GLU A 197 7.77 42.56 -18.43
N ALA A 198 7.38 43.83 -18.30
CA ALA A 198 8.33 44.92 -18.07
C ALA A 198 9.09 44.77 -16.74
N LEU A 199 8.47 44.22 -15.68
CA LEU A 199 9.14 43.94 -14.41
C LEU A 199 10.18 42.81 -14.50
N LEU A 200 9.98 41.83 -15.40
CA LEU A 200 10.94 40.75 -15.65
C LEU A 200 12.15 41.24 -16.47
N LEU A 201 11.94 42.20 -17.36
CA LEU A 201 12.98 42.76 -18.23
C LEU A 201 13.73 43.95 -17.59
N GLY A 202 13.18 44.57 -16.55
CA GLY A 202 13.70 45.77 -15.89
C GLY A 202 14.74 45.54 -14.78
N ARG A 203 15.18 44.31 -14.51
CA ARG A 203 16.33 44.01 -13.63
C ARG A 203 17.60 43.82 -14.47
N ARG A 204 18.21 44.92 -14.89
CA ARG A 204 19.64 45.01 -15.26
C ARG A 204 20.20 46.28 -14.67
#